data_AF-A0A6H1JPU2-F1
#
_entry.id   AF-A0A6H1JPU2-F1
#
_cell.length_a   1.000
_cell.length_b   1.000
_cell.length_c   1.000
_cell.angle_alpha   90.00
_cell.angle_beta   90.00
_cell.angle_gamma   90.00
#
_symmetry.space_group_name_H-M   'P 1'
#
loop_
_entity.id
_entity.type
_entity.pdbx_description
1 polymer ?
#
loop_
_entity_poly.entity_id
_entity_poly.type
_entity_poly.pdbx_seq_one_letter_code
_entity_poly.pdbx_strand_id
1 'polypeptide(L)' 'MALEKMFTYANHLGLYAEQIGLTGEHLGNFPQAFTHLALISAATGLDDFMG' A
#
# COMPACT_ATOMS: atom_id res chain seq x y z
N MET A 1 -9.96 2.01 8.04
CA MET A 1 -8.60 2.38 8.51
C MET A 1 -7.67 2.67 7.32
N ALA A 2 -6.53 3.36 7.53
CA ALA A 2 -5.61 3.71 6.44
C ALA A 2 -5.02 2.49 5.73
N LEU A 3 -4.64 1.44 6.48
CA LEU A 3 -4.13 0.18 5.93
C LEU A 3 -5.16 -0.56 5.07
N GLU A 4 -6.40 -0.70 5.55
CA GLU A 4 -7.49 -1.33 4.79
C GLU A 4 -7.75 -0.61 3.46
N LYS A 5 -7.71 0.73 3.49
CA LYS A 5 -7.85 1.54 2.28
C LYS A 5 -6.70 1.31 1.31
N MET A 6 -5.48 1.10 1.80
CA MET A 6 -4.35 0.77 0.92
C MET A 6 -4.61 -0.50 0.11
N PHE A 7 -5.25 -1.52 0.69
CA PHE A 7 -5.56 -2.75 -0.05
C PHE A 7 -6.47 -2.53 -1.26
N THR A 8 -7.28 -1.47 -1.29
CA THR A 8 -8.14 -1.16 -2.45
C THR A 8 -7.40 -0.53 -3.62
N TYR A 9 -6.15 -0.10 -3.42
CA TYR A 9 -5.35 0.58 -4.46
C TYR A 9 -4.35 -0.33 -5.17
N ALA A 10 -4.30 -1.63 -4.83
CA ALA A 10 -3.46 -2.57 -5.56
C ALA A 10 -3.97 -2.73 -7.00
N ASN A 11 -3.07 -2.91 -7.97
CA ASN A 11 -3.50 -3.37 -9.28
C ASN A 11 -3.91 -4.87 -9.23
N HIS A 12 -4.33 -5.40 -10.38
CA HIS A 12 -4.70 -6.81 -10.52
C HIS A 12 -3.59 -7.83 -10.19
N LEU A 13 -2.32 -7.39 -10.09
CA LEU A 13 -1.17 -8.21 -9.70
C LEU A 13 -0.78 -8.01 -8.22
N GLY A 14 -1.51 -7.20 -7.47
CA GLY A 14 -1.16 -6.87 -6.08
C GLY A 14 -0.05 -5.82 -5.94
N LEU A 15 0.27 -5.07 -7.00
CA LEU A 15 1.36 -4.10 -7.02
C LEU A 15 0.87 -2.68 -6.70
N TYR A 16 1.74 -1.93 -6.02
CA TYR A 16 1.50 -0.55 -5.59
C TYR A 16 2.41 0.46 -6.29
N ALA A 17 1.85 1.64 -6.56
CA ALA A 17 2.57 2.80 -7.03
C ALA A 17 3.19 3.61 -5.88
N GLU A 18 4.01 4.58 -6.22
CA GLU A 18 4.53 5.55 -5.27
C GLU A 18 3.42 6.44 -4.69
N GLN A 19 2.48 6.86 -5.53
CA GLN A 19 1.40 7.77 -5.15
C GLN A 19 0.08 7.32 -5.79
N ILE A 20 -1.02 7.68 -5.14
CA ILE A 20 -2.37 7.49 -5.66
C ILE A 20 -3.00 8.85 -5.90
N GLY A 21 -3.45 9.08 -7.13
CA GLY A 21 -4.13 10.31 -7.50
C GLY A 21 -5.58 10.36 -7.00
N LEU A 22 -6.24 11.49 -7.24
CA LEU A 22 -7.58 11.76 -6.72
C LEU A 22 -8.63 10.79 -7.27
N THR A 23 -8.40 10.20 -8.45
CA THR A 23 -9.31 9.25 -9.08
C THR A 23 -8.91 7.79 -8.82
N GLY A 24 -7.89 7.55 -7.99
CA GLY A 24 -7.37 6.22 -7.68
C GLY A 24 -6.31 5.74 -8.68
N GLU A 25 -5.89 6.58 -9.61
CA GLU A 25 -4.86 6.26 -10.59
C GLU A 25 -3.49 6.15 -9.92
N HIS A 26 -2.66 5.25 -10.45
CA HIS A 26 -1.28 5.07 -10.03
C HIS A 26 -0.43 6.21 -10.59
N LEU A 27 0.26 6.93 -9.71
CA LEU A 27 1.13 8.05 -10.05
C LEU A 27 2.57 7.77 -9.61
N GLY A 28 3.52 8.34 -10.34
CA GLY A 28 4.95 8.20 -10.06
C GLY A 28 5.49 6.82 -10.45
N ASN A 29 6.47 6.34 -9.70
CA ASN A 29 7.12 5.06 -9.97
C ASN A 29 6.16 3.89 -9.76
N PHE A 30 6.19 2.94 -10.68
CA PHE A 30 5.37 1.74 -10.62
C PHE A 30 6.11 0.52 -11.21
N PRO A 31 6.21 -0.61 -10.48
CA PRO A 31 5.89 -0.77 -9.05
C PRO A 31 6.92 -0.07 -8.15
N GLN A 32 6.51 0.45 -7.00
CA GLN A 32 7.40 1.12 -6.05
C GLN A 32 7.70 0.24 -4.83
N ALA A 33 8.93 -0.28 -4.75
CA ALA A 33 9.44 -1.09 -3.64
C ALA A 33 9.22 -0.45 -2.26
N PHE A 34 9.44 0.86 -2.08
CA PHE A 34 9.26 1.48 -0.77
C PHE A 34 7.81 1.49 -0.29
N THR A 35 6.84 1.63 -1.20
CA THR A 35 5.42 1.50 -0.84
C THR A 35 5.09 0.09 -0.35
N HIS A 36 5.66 -0.94 -0.99
CA HIS A 36 5.47 -2.33 -0.56
C HIS A 36 6.11 -2.58 0.81
N LEU A 37 7.33 -2.05 1.04
CA LEU A 37 8.00 -2.16 2.32
C LEU A 37 7.18 -1.50 3.44
N ALA A 38 6.66 -0.30 3.20
CA ALA A 38 5.82 0.40 4.17
C ALA A 38 4.53 -0.38 4.49
N LEU A 39 3.92 -1.03 3.49
CA LEU A 39 2.73 -1.86 3.69
C LEU A 39 3.03 -3.09 4.57
N ILE A 40 4.16 -3.75 4.34
CA ILE A 40 4.61 -4.88 5.18
C ILE A 40 4.83 -4.40 6.62
N SER A 41 5.57 -3.31 6.80
CA SER A 41 5.85 -2.75 8.13
C SER A 41 4.60 -2.33 8.88
N ALA A 42 3.60 -1.76 8.19
CA ALA A 42 2.32 -1.42 8.79
C ALA A 42 1.53 -2.65 9.23
N ALA A 43 1.55 -3.72 8.44
CA ALA A 43 0.89 -4.98 8.79
C ALA A 43 1.57 -5.67 9.99
N THR A 44 2.90 -5.74 10.02
CA THR A 44 3.63 -6.34 11.15
C THR A 44 3.44 -5.53 12.42
N GLY A 45 3.50 -4.19 12.35
CA GLY A 45 3.28 -3.35 13.52
C GLY A 45 1.85 -3.43 14.07
N LEU A 46 0.86 -3.71 13.21
CA LEU A 46 -0.51 -3.96 13.66
C LEU A 46 -0.63 -5.33 14.35
N ASP A 47 0.03 -6.37 13.82
CA ASP A 47 0.07 -7.70 14.42
C ASP A 47 0.70 -7.65 15.83
N ASP A 48 1.84 -6.98 15.96
CA ASP A 48 2.53 -6.75 17.24
C ASP A 48 1.64 -6.00 18.26
N PHE A 49 0.77 -5.10 17.79
CA PHE A 49 -0.14 -4.34 18.65
C PHE A 49 -1.37 -5.16 19.09
N MET A 50 -1.79 -6.13 18.27
CA MET A 50 -2.98 -6.94 18.51
C MET A 50 -2.69 -8.26 19.24
N GLY A 51 -1.45 -8.73 19.22
CA GLY A 51 -0.96 -9.88 20.00
C GLY A 51 -0.77 -9.57 21.48
#